data_AF-Q4BWX5-F1
#
_entry.id   AF-Q4BWX5-F1
#
_cell.length_a   1.000
_cell.length_b   1.000
_cell.length_c   1.000
_cell.angle_alpha   90.00
_cell.angle_beta   90.00
_cell.angle_gamma   90.00
#
_symmetry.space_group_name_H-M   'P 1'
#
loop_
_entity.id
_entity.type
_entity.pdbx_description
1 polymer ?
#
loop_
_entity_poly.entity_id
_entity_poly.type
_entity_poly.pdbx_seq_one_letter_code
_entity_poly.pdbx_strand_id
1 'polypeptide(L)'
;MNSLPSPSFFDSEKVSQFWRVPYKKRANEAKQWREKYQITSSVEDKTKIILLLIDVQNTFCLPDLELFVAGKSGNGAVEDNIRLCQFIYRNLANVTTAAWRK
;
A
#
# COMPACT_ATOMS: atom_id res chain seq x y z
N MET A 1 6.31 11.63 14.88
CA MET A 1 6.21 10.62 13.80
C MET A 1 6.45 11.34 12.49
N ASN A 2 7.49 10.98 11.74
CA ASN A 2 7.77 11.62 10.46
C ASN A 2 6.86 11.02 9.39
N SER A 3 5.94 11.84 8.89
CA SER A 3 5.03 11.48 7.80
C SER A 3 5.75 11.58 6.46
N LEU A 4 5.77 10.49 5.69
CA LEU A 4 6.32 10.50 4.34
C LEU A 4 5.26 10.98 3.32
N PRO A 5 5.66 11.63 2.21
CA PRO A 5 4.73 11.96 1.14
C PRO A 5 4.33 10.71 0.34
N SER A 6 3.25 10.79 -0.43
CA SER A 6 2.96 9.76 -1.42
C SER A 6 4.04 9.78 -2.53
N PRO A 7 4.49 8.61 -3.01
CA PRO A 7 5.45 8.55 -4.10
C PRO A 7 4.81 9.03 -5.41
N SER A 8 5.61 9.61 -6.30
CA SER A 8 5.14 10.18 -7.58
C SER A 8 4.49 9.16 -8.53
N PHE A 9 4.70 7.87 -8.29
CA PHE A 9 4.08 6.81 -9.07
C PHE A 9 2.70 6.38 -8.56
N PHE A 10 2.31 6.80 -7.36
CA PHE A 10 1.00 6.49 -6.83
C PHE A 10 -0.04 7.35 -7.55
N ASP A 11 -0.99 6.68 -8.19
CA ASP A 11 -2.07 7.28 -8.95
C ASP A 11 -3.38 6.68 -8.44
N SER A 12 -4.17 7.49 -7.72
CA SER A 12 -5.42 7.04 -7.10
C SER A 12 -6.47 6.63 -8.14
N GLU A 13 -6.43 7.19 -9.35
CA GLU A 13 -7.39 6.88 -10.40
C GLU A 13 -7.18 5.48 -10.99
N LYS A 14 -5.99 4.90 -10.81
CA LYS A 14 -5.65 3.55 -11.26
C LYS A 14 -5.94 2.46 -10.24
N VAL A 15 -6.40 2.78 -9.03
CA VAL A 15 -6.61 1.78 -7.96
C VAL A 15 -7.73 0.79 -8.30
N SER A 16 -8.74 1.21 -9.05
CA SER A 16 -9.84 0.35 -9.51
C SER A 16 -9.46 -0.56 -10.69
N GLN A 17 -8.21 -0.51 -11.16
CA GLN A 17 -7.79 -1.21 -12.37
C GLN A 17 -6.84 -2.36 -12.04
N PHE A 18 -6.91 -3.42 -12.85
CA PHE A 18 -5.90 -4.46 -12.85
C PHE A 18 -4.76 -4.07 -13.79
N TRP A 19 -3.52 -4.07 -13.29
CA TRP A 19 -2.35 -3.69 -14.08
C TRP A 19 -1.08 -4.41 -13.65
N ARG A 20 -0.10 -4.47 -14.57
CA ARG A 20 1.19 -5.10 -14.31
C ARG A 20 2.14 -4.14 -13.58
N VAL A 21 2.64 -4.56 -12.43
CA VAL A 21 3.63 -3.78 -11.67
C VAL A 21 5.00 -3.81 -12.38
N PRO A 22 5.63 -2.66 -12.65
CA PRO A 22 6.98 -2.59 -13.21
C PRO A 22 8.03 -2.85 -12.11
N TYR A 23 8.16 -4.12 -11.67
CA TYR A 23 8.94 -4.51 -10.49
C TYR A 23 10.37 -3.97 -10.46
N LYS A 24 11.12 -4.05 -11.57
CA LYS A 24 12.49 -3.54 -11.65
C LYS A 24 12.57 -2.04 -11.36
N LYS A 25 11.62 -1.26 -11.89
CA LYS A 25 11.54 0.19 -11.66
C LYS A 25 11.22 0.48 -10.19
N ARG A 26 10.20 -0.22 -9.63
CA ARG A 26 9.77 -0.05 -8.24
C ARG A 26 10.86 -0.42 -7.23
N ALA A 27 11.63 -1.46 -7.50
CA ALA A 27 12.77 -1.84 -6.65
C ALA A 27 13.85 -0.75 -6.61
N ASN A 28 14.14 -0.11 -7.75
CA ASN A 28 15.11 0.99 -7.80
C ASN A 28 14.59 2.24 -7.08
N GLU A 29 13.34 2.63 -7.30
CA GLU A 29 12.74 3.78 -6.62
C GLU A 29 12.62 3.55 -5.11
N ALA A 30 12.37 2.31 -4.64
CA ALA A 30 12.35 2.00 -3.22
C ALA A 30 13.73 2.23 -2.55
N LYS A 31 14.83 1.89 -3.23
CA LYS A 31 16.19 2.20 -2.74
C LYS A 31 16.43 3.70 -2.65
N GLN A 32 16.08 4.44 -3.71
CA GLN A 32 16.18 5.90 -3.74
C GLN A 32 15.31 6.55 -2.66
N TRP A 33 14.12 6.01 -2.41
CA TRP A 33 13.20 6.48 -1.38
C TRP A 33 13.79 6.30 0.02
N ARG A 34 14.39 5.14 0.29
CA ARG A 34 15.11 4.85 1.54
C ARG A 34 16.22 5.89 1.79
N GLU A 35 17.05 6.15 0.78
CA GLU A 35 18.15 7.13 0.87
C GLU A 35 17.63 8.55 1.07
N LYS A 36 16.63 8.97 0.28
CA LYS A 36 16.06 10.33 0.34
C LYS A 36 15.46 10.66 1.70
N TYR A 37 14.77 9.69 2.31
CA TYR A 37 14.07 9.89 3.59
C TYR A 37 14.78 9.25 4.78
N GLN A 38 16.01 8.75 4.59
CA GLN A 38 16.85 8.14 5.63
C GLN A 38 16.12 7.05 6.42
N ILE A 39 15.39 6.18 5.71
CA ILE A 39 14.62 5.08 6.33
C ILE A 39 15.59 3.98 6.77
N THR A 40 15.59 3.66 8.07
CA THR A 40 16.45 2.62 8.67
C THR A 40 15.94 1.21 8.36
N SER A 41 16.75 0.20 8.69
CA SER A 41 16.31 -1.20 8.57
C SER A 41 15.30 -1.54 9.65
N SER A 42 14.17 -2.18 9.31
CA SER A 42 13.17 -2.59 10.31
C SER A 42 13.67 -3.67 11.29
N VAL A 43 14.81 -4.30 10.98
CA VAL A 43 15.52 -5.20 11.90
C VAL A 43 15.91 -4.47 13.17
N GLU A 44 16.30 -3.19 13.07
CA GLU A 44 16.79 -2.35 14.17
C GLU A 44 15.64 -1.77 15.03
N ASP A 45 14.38 -1.90 14.60
CA ASP A 45 13.23 -1.35 15.32
C ASP A 45 13.12 -1.97 16.73
N LYS A 46 13.06 -1.14 17.78
CA LYS A 46 12.84 -1.61 19.16
C LYS A 46 11.38 -2.02 19.38
N THR A 47 10.44 -1.23 18.85
CA THR A 47 9.01 -1.53 18.86
C THR A 47 8.63 -2.10 17.52
N LYS A 48 8.09 -3.33 17.50
CA LYS A 48 7.69 -3.97 16.25
C LYS A 48 6.24 -3.64 15.91
N ILE A 49 6.03 -3.04 14.74
CA ILE A 49 4.69 -2.72 14.22
C ILE A 49 4.40 -3.62 13.03
N ILE A 50 3.35 -4.42 13.14
CA ILE A 50 2.91 -5.32 12.08
C ILE A 50 1.66 -4.73 11.42
N LEU A 51 1.72 -4.55 10.10
CA LEU A 51 0.56 -4.29 9.27
C LEU A 51 0.04 -5.63 8.72
N LEU A 52 -1.12 -6.07 9.21
CA LEU A 52 -1.81 -7.25 8.72
C LEU A 52 -2.90 -6.83 7.73
N LEU A 53 -2.73 -7.23 6.48
CA LEU A 53 -3.69 -7.01 5.40
C LEU A 53 -4.62 -8.21 5.29
N ILE A 54 -5.93 -7.98 5.36
CA ILE A 54 -6.97 -8.99 5.29
C ILE A 54 -7.77 -8.77 4.01
N ASP A 55 -7.99 -9.85 3.26
CA ASP A 55 -8.86 -9.90 2.08
C ASP A 55 -8.56 -8.84 1.00
N VAL A 56 -7.29 -8.41 0.89
CA VAL A 56 -6.78 -7.52 -0.17
C VAL A 56 -6.54 -8.33 -1.45
N GLN A 57 -7.55 -9.09 -1.87
CA GLN A 57 -7.57 -9.86 -3.10
C GLN A 57 -8.37 -9.10 -4.16
N ASN A 58 -8.01 -9.30 -5.44
CA ASN A 58 -8.69 -8.62 -6.55
C ASN A 58 -10.21 -8.77 -6.48
N THR A 59 -10.72 -9.99 -6.24
CA THR A 59 -12.17 -10.27 -6.24
C THR A 59 -12.96 -9.42 -5.24
N PHE A 60 -12.35 -9.02 -4.12
CA PHE A 60 -12.98 -8.13 -3.15
C PHE A 60 -12.77 -6.65 -3.46
N CYS A 61 -11.65 -6.30 -4.09
CA CYS A 61 -11.16 -4.92 -4.19
C CYS A 61 -11.38 -4.23 -5.53
N LEU A 62 -11.54 -4.97 -6.62
CA LEU A 62 -11.73 -4.43 -7.96
C LEU A 62 -13.20 -4.52 -8.39
N PRO A 63 -13.74 -3.46 -9.02
CA PRO A 63 -15.06 -3.52 -9.64
C PRO A 63 -15.18 -4.68 -10.64
N ASP A 64 -16.42 -5.12 -10.86
CA ASP A 64 -16.79 -6.16 -11.84
C ASP A 64 -16.30 -7.59 -11.53
N LEU A 65 -15.65 -7.81 -10.38
CA LEU A 65 -15.32 -9.15 -9.89
C LEU A 65 -16.36 -9.69 -8.91
N GLU A 66 -16.32 -11.01 -8.69
CA GLU A 66 -17.42 -11.80 -8.12
C GLU A 66 -17.81 -11.39 -6.70
N LEU A 67 -16.84 -10.95 -5.90
CA LEU A 67 -17.03 -10.62 -4.48
C LEU A 67 -16.77 -9.14 -4.18
N PHE A 68 -16.90 -8.26 -5.18
CA PHE A 68 -16.54 -6.85 -5.03
C PHE A 68 -17.31 -6.19 -3.88
N VAL A 69 -16.57 -5.58 -2.94
CA VAL A 69 -17.16 -4.94 -1.76
C VAL A 69 -17.48 -3.48 -2.08
N ALA A 70 -18.62 -3.27 -2.75
CA ALA A 70 -19.08 -1.94 -3.16
C ALA A 70 -19.40 -0.99 -1.99
N GLY A 71 -19.72 -1.52 -0.80
CA GLY A 71 -20.09 -0.72 0.36
C GLY A 71 -21.30 0.20 0.11
N LYS A 72 -21.46 1.26 0.92
CA LYS A 72 -22.57 2.22 0.77
C LYS A 72 -22.38 3.19 -0.40
N SER A 73 -21.15 3.49 -0.77
CA SER A 73 -20.82 4.43 -1.87
C SER A 73 -20.93 3.80 -3.25
N GLY A 74 -21.04 2.48 -3.34
CA GLY A 74 -20.90 1.73 -4.59
C GLY A 74 -19.44 1.51 -5.01
N ASN A 75 -18.48 2.13 -4.32
CA ASN A 75 -17.04 2.07 -4.64
C ASN A 75 -16.16 1.84 -3.40
N GLY A 76 -16.73 1.28 -2.33
CA GLY A 76 -16.15 1.23 -1.00
C GLY A 76 -14.77 0.57 -0.94
N ALA A 77 -14.57 -0.58 -1.61
CA ALA A 77 -13.28 -1.25 -1.61
C ALA A 77 -12.18 -0.44 -2.34
N VAL A 78 -12.52 0.27 -3.41
CA VAL A 78 -11.57 1.13 -4.14
C VAL A 78 -11.18 2.33 -3.26
N GLU A 79 -12.17 2.98 -2.65
CA GLU A 79 -11.95 4.10 -1.72
C GLU A 79 -11.11 3.68 -0.51
N ASP A 80 -11.34 2.47 0.01
CA ASP A 80 -10.56 1.90 1.11
C ASP A 80 -9.12 1.59 0.69
N ASN A 81 -8.91 1.02 -0.50
CA ASN A 81 -7.56 0.77 -1.02
C ASN A 81 -6.78 2.07 -1.28
N ILE A 82 -7.44 3.16 -1.72
CA ILE A 82 -6.80 4.48 -1.84
C ILE A 82 -6.31 4.94 -0.46
N ARG A 83 -7.18 4.87 0.56
CA ARG A 83 -6.83 5.24 1.95
C ARG A 83 -5.73 4.34 2.51
N LEU A 84 -5.77 3.04 2.23
CA LEU A 84 -4.77 2.06 2.63
C LEU A 84 -3.40 2.36 2.00
N CYS A 85 -3.34 2.59 0.69
CA CYS A 85 -2.10 2.96 0.01
C CYS A 85 -1.50 4.23 0.62
N GLN A 86 -2.31 5.27 0.80
CA GLN A 86 -1.88 6.52 1.44
C GLN A 86 -1.39 6.29 2.88
N PHE A 87 -2.07 5.45 3.66
CA PHE A 87 -1.65 5.08 5.01
C PHE A 87 -0.29 4.38 4.99
N ILE A 88 -0.10 3.40 4.11
CA ILE A 88 1.16 2.66 3.96
C ILE A 88 2.30 3.60 3.59
N TYR A 89 2.14 4.43 2.56
CA TYR A 89 3.22 5.32 2.13
C TYR A 89 3.58 6.32 3.23
N ARG A 90 2.58 6.93 3.87
CA ARG A 90 2.76 7.91 4.94
C ARG A 90 3.52 7.35 6.13
N ASN A 91 3.29 6.07 6.45
CA ASN A 91 3.81 5.40 7.63
C ASN A 91 4.90 4.37 7.31
N LEU A 92 5.41 4.34 6.07
CA LEU A 92 6.30 3.26 5.61
C LEU A 92 7.53 3.08 6.49
N ALA A 93 8.09 4.17 7.02
CA ALA A 93 9.25 4.14 7.91
C ALA A 93 8.95 3.61 9.32
N ASN A 94 7.68 3.45 9.69
CA ASN A 94 7.24 2.98 11.00
C ASN A 94 6.70 1.54 10.96
N VAL A 95 6.46 0.97 9.78
CA VAL A 95 5.95 -0.40 9.65
C VAL A 95 7.15 -1.35 9.58
N THR A 96 7.25 -2.24 10.57
CA THR A 96 8.33 -3.23 10.62
C THR A 96 8.08 -4.38 9.64
N THR A 97 6.86 -4.89 9.65
CA THR A 97 6.46 -6.07 8.88
C THR A 97 5.11 -5.83 8.23
N ALA A 98 5.00 -6.16 6.93
CA ALA A 98 3.72 -6.29 6.24
C ALA A 98 3.44 -7.78 6.04
N ALA A 99 2.28 -8.24 6.50
CA ALA A 99 1.79 -9.58 6.32
C ALA A 99 0.42 -9.54 5.64
N TRP A 100 0.09 -10.57 4.88
CA TRP A 100 -1.22 -10.72 4.28
C TRP A 100 -1.70 -12.14 4.44
N ARG A 101 -3.01 -12.29 4.65
CA ARG A 101 -3.67 -13.59 4.62
C ARG A 101 -4.25 -13.80 3.22
N LYS A 102 -3.96 -14.95 2.63
CA LYS A 102 -4.62 -15.40 1.40
C LYS A 102 -6.00 -15.94 1.70
#